data_AF-X1EAF8-F1
#
_entry.id   AF-X1EAF8-F1
#
_cell.length_a   1.000
_cell.length_b   1.000
_cell.length_c   1.000
_cell.angle_alpha   90.00
_cell.angle_beta   90.00
_cell.angle_gamma   90.00
#
_symmetry.space_group_name_H-M   'P 1'
#
loop_
_entity.id
_entity.type
_entity.pdbx_description
1 polymer ?
#
loop_
_entity_poly.entity_id
_entity_poly.type
_entity_poly.pdbx_seq_one_letter_code
_entity_poly.pdbx_strand_id
1 'polypeptide(L)' 'MQCANCGRTIPRSKAKQVTKRISLVDGRIYKELRDAGAIIQRPTQRVYYCISCAIHKHKISQRAKSTRKT' A
#
# COMPACT_ATOMS: atom_id res chain seq x y z
N MET A 1 -7.28 -1.65 14.92
CA MET A 1 -6.90 -1.00 13.64
C MET A 1 -8.10 -1.04 12.71
N GLN A 2 -8.35 -0.01 11.90
CA GLN A 2 -9.45 0.00 10.93
C GLN A 2 -8.95 -0.29 9.51
N CYS A 3 -9.76 -0.98 8.70
CA CYS A 3 -9.49 -1.17 7.28
C CYS A 3 -9.55 0.15 6.53
N ALA A 4 -8.54 0.48 5.74
CA ALA A 4 -8.51 1.73 4.98
C ALA A 4 -9.58 1.81 3.86
N ASN A 5 -10.21 0.69 3.48
CA ASN A 5 -11.23 0.69 2.42
C ASN A 5 -12.67 0.63 2.95
N CYS A 6 -12.93 -0.24 3.93
CA CYS A 6 -14.29 -0.50 4.42
C CYS A 6 -14.51 -0.09 5.89
N GLY A 7 -13.51 0.48 6.56
CA GLY A 7 -13.61 0.95 7.95
C GLY A 7 -13.69 -0.15 9.02
N ARG A 8 -13.86 -1.42 8.66
CA ARG A 8 -14.02 -2.52 9.65
C ARG A 8 -12.83 -2.63 10.59
N THR A 9 -13.12 -2.78 11.89
CA THR A 9 -12.11 -3.03 12.93
C THR A 9 -11.52 -4.43 12.81
N ILE A 10 -10.20 -4.51 12.71
CA ILE A 10 -9.41 -5.75 12.54
C ILE A 10 -8.24 -5.71 13.53
N PRO A 11 -7.90 -6.86 14.15
CA PRO A 11 -6.71 -6.97 14.97
C PRO A 11 -5.44 -6.80 14.13
N ARG A 12 -4.40 -6.21 14.72
CA ARG A 12 -3.15 -5.89 14.02
C ARG A 12 -2.45 -7.12 13.46
N SER A 13 -2.51 -8.27 14.15
CA SER A 13 -1.89 -9.53 13.72
C SER A 13 -2.53 -10.13 12.46
N LYS A 14 -3.81 -9.85 12.19
CA LYS A 14 -4.57 -10.39 11.04
C LYS A 14 -4.59 -9.46 9.84
N ALA A 15 -4.40 -8.16 10.04
CA ALA A 15 -4.50 -7.16 8.98
C ALA A 15 -3.35 -7.31 7.97
N LYS A 16 -3.66 -7.19 6.67
CA LYS A 16 -2.61 -7.12 5.65
C LYS A 16 -2.04 -5.70 5.64
N GLN A 17 -0.78 -5.57 6.03
CA GLN A 17 -0.02 -4.34 5.85
C GLN A 17 0.54 -4.28 4.43
N VAL A 18 0.22 -3.20 3.72
CA VAL A 18 0.80 -2.86 2.43
C VAL A 18 1.58 -1.57 2.59
N THR A 19 2.88 -1.65 2.40
CA THR A 19 3.78 -0.51 2.44
C THR A 19 3.88 0.06 1.03
N LYS A 20 3.44 1.31 0.83
CA LYS A 20 3.54 2.01 -0.46
C LYS A 20 4.40 3.26 -0.31
N ARG A 21 5.27 3.52 -1.28
CA ARG A 21 5.92 4.82 -1.45
C ARG A 21 5.00 5.71 -2.27
N ILE A 22 4.76 6.91 -1.78
CA ILE A 22 3.89 7.89 -2.46
C ILE A 22 4.80 8.96 -3.05
N SER A 23 4.62 9.24 -4.34
CA SER A 23 5.13 10.45 -4.96
C SER A 23 4.10 11.57 -4.74
N LEU A 24 4.56 12.71 -4.21
CA LEU A 24 3.70 13.89 -4.03
C LEU A 24 3.28 14.51 -5.37
N VAL A 25 4.06 14.27 -6.41
CA VAL A 25 3.93 14.87 -7.73
C VAL A 25 4.12 13.78 -8.79
N ASP A 26 3.52 13.97 -9.96
CA ASP A 26 3.74 13.13 -11.14
C ASP A 26 5.22 13.16 -11.58
N GLY A 27 5.69 12.08 -12.22
CA GLY A 27 7.07 11.87 -12.61
C GLY A 27 7.64 12.92 -13.57
N ARG A 28 6.81 13.51 -14.45
CA ARG A 28 7.22 14.58 -15.37
C ARG A 28 7.57 15.86 -14.61
N ILE A 29 6.62 16.37 -13.84
CA ILE A 29 6.80 17.57 -13.03
C ILE A 29 7.87 17.35 -11.96
N TYR A 30 7.98 16.13 -11.42
CA TYR A 30 9.07 15.79 -10.49
C TYR A 30 10.46 16.01 -11.12
N LYS A 31 10.62 15.70 -12.42
CA LYS A 31 11.89 15.92 -13.12
C LYS A 31 12.18 17.42 -13.26
N GLU A 32 11.20 18.19 -13.73
CA GLU A 32 11.32 19.65 -13.87
C GLU A 32 11.63 20.34 -12.54
N LEU A 33 10.90 19.99 -11.48
CA LEU A 33 11.12 20.53 -10.13
C LEU A 33 12.49 20.14 -9.57
N ARG A 34 12.97 18.93 -9.87
CA ARG A 34 14.30 18.48 -9.47
C ARG A 34 15.40 19.25 -10.21
N ASP A 35 15.23 19.48 -11.50
CA ASP A 35 16.15 20.27 -12.33
C ASP A 35 16.18 21.74 -11.86
N ALA A 36 15.05 22.27 -11.39
CA ALA A 36 14.94 23.56 -10.71
C ALA A 36 15.51 23.58 -9.28
N GLY A 37 16.00 22.44 -8.75
CA GLY A 37 16.65 22.34 -7.45
C GLY A 37 15.73 22.02 -6.26
N ALA A 38 14.45 21.71 -6.48
CA ALA A 38 13.52 21.37 -5.41
C ALA A 38 13.78 19.96 -4.84
N ILE A 39 13.82 19.84 -3.52
CA ILE A 39 13.99 18.56 -2.81
C ILE A 39 12.62 18.02 -2.41
N ILE A 40 12.11 17.06 -3.20
CA ILE A 40 10.79 16.46 -2.97
C ILE A 40 10.95 15.15 -2.21
N GLN A 41 10.39 15.11 -0.99
CA GLN A 41 10.39 13.92 -0.16
C GLN A 41 9.40 12.88 -0.68
N ARG A 42 9.78 11.60 -0.59
CA ARG A 42 8.93 10.45 -0.97
C ARG A 42 8.56 9.64 0.26
N PRO A 43 7.51 10.04 1.00
CA PRO A 43 7.13 9.35 2.22
C PRO A 43 6.66 7.92 1.93
N THR A 44 6.92 7.04 2.91
CA THR A 44 6.44 5.66 2.87
C THR A 44 5.22 5.54 3.78
N GLN A 45 4.06 5.21 3.21
CA GLN A 45 2.83 5.00 3.95
C GLN A 45 2.55 3.52 4.14
N ARG A 46 2.19 3.12 5.37
CA ARG A 46 1.71 1.78 5.70
C ARG A 46 0.19 1.79 5.71
N VAL A 47 -0.44 1.04 4.82
CA VAL A 47 -1.90 0.93 4.71
C VAL A 47 -2.33 -0.46 5.17
N TYR A 48 -3.36 -0.51 6.00
CA TYR A 48 -3.90 -1.76 6.55
C TYR A 48 -5.24 -2.12 5.91
N TYR A 49 -5.37 -3.36 5.43
CA TYR A 49 -6.59 -3.88 4.82
C TYR A 49 -7.11 -5.13 5.54
N CYS A 50 -8.43 -5.34 5.51
CA CYS A 50 -9.00 -6.66 5.76
C CYS A 50 -8.65 -7.62 4.62
N ILE A 51 -8.75 -8.92 4.90
CA ILE A 51 -8.47 -9.99 3.93
C ILE A 51 -9.37 -9.84 2.69
N SER A 52 -10.66 -9.53 2.86
CA SER A 52 -11.61 -9.35 1.75
C SER A 52 -11.23 -8.18 0.84
N CYS A 53 -10.95 -7.00 1.39
CA CYS A 53 -10.53 -5.85 0.59
C CYS A 53 -9.14 -6.05 -0.03
N ALA A 54 -8.25 -6.79 0.64
CA ALA A 54 -6.94 -7.12 0.07
C ALA A 54 -7.06 -8.02 -1.17
N ILE A 55 -8.01 -8.97 -1.18
CA ILE A 55 -8.30 -9.82 -2.35
C ILE A 55 -8.95 -8.99 -3.46
N HIS A 56 -9.97 -8.19 -3.13
CA HIS A 56 -10.69 -7.36 -4.12
C HIS A 56 -9.77 -6.32 -4.80
N LYS A 57 -8.79 -5.76 -4.07
CA LYS A 57 -7.78 -4.85 -4.63
C LYS A 57 -6.55 -5.56 -5.20
N HIS A 58 -6.62 -6.88 -5.40
CA HIS A 58 -5.55 -7.72 -5.95
C HIS A 58 -4.20 -7.57 -5.24
N LYS A 59 -4.20 -7.27 -3.92
CA LYS A 59 -2.98 -7.25 -3.10
C LYS A 59 -2.60 -8.64 -2.60
N ILE A 60 -3.57 -9.56 -2.57
CA ILE A 60 -3.39 -10.98 -2.27
C ILE A 60 -4.29 -11.76 -3.22
N SER A 61 -3.84 -12.92 -3.70
CA SER A 61 -4.64 -13.86 -4.49
C SER A 61 -4.77 -15.21 -3.80
N GLN A 62 -5.74 -16.01 -4.24
CA GLN A 62 -5.87 -17.40 -3.82
C GLN A 62 -4.67 -18.21 -4.33
N ARG A 63 -3.98 -18.90 -3.41
CA ARG A 63 -2.83 -19.76 -3.71
C ARG A 63 -3.19 -21.24 -3.56
N ALA A 64 -2.50 -22.09 -4.32
CA ALA A 64 -2.58 -23.55 -4.20
C ALA A 64 -2.23 -24.02 -2.78
N LYS A 65 -2.76 -25.17 -2.35
CA LYS A 65 -2.62 -25.65 -0.97
C LYS A 65 -1.15 -25.80 -0.53
N SER A 66 -0.29 -26.26 -1.44
CA SER A 66 1.16 -26.42 -1.20
C SER A 66 1.88 -25.10 -0.97
N THR A 67 1.51 -24.03 -1.69
CA THR A 67 2.21 -22.73 -1.67
C THR A 67 1.65 -21.74 -0.64
N ARG A 68 0.68 -22.13 0.21
CA ARG A 68 0.12 -21.23 1.24
C ARG A 68 1.05 -21.00 2.43
N LYS A 69 1.87 -22.01 2.77
CA LYS A 69 2.81 -21.95 3.90
C LYS A 69 4.14 -21.30 3.54
N THR A 70 4.49 -21.32 2.25
CA THR A 70 5.62 -20.60 1.68
C THR A 70 5.26 -19.12 1.47
#